data_AF-A0A2M8PAD4-F1
#
_entry.id   AF-A0A2M8PAD4-F1
#
_cell.length_a   1.000
_cell.length_b   1.000
_cell.length_c   1.000
_cell.angle_alpha   90.00
_cell.angle_beta   90.00
_cell.angle_gamma   90.00
#
_symmetry.space_group_name_H-M   'P 1'
#
loop_
_entity.id
_entity.type
_entity.pdbx_description
1 polymer ?
#
loop_
_entity_poly.entity_id
_entity_poly.type
_entity_poly.pdbx_seq_one_letter_code
_entity_poly.pdbx_strand_id
1 'polypeptide(L)' 'MRLTTDEEIRQLLQEAQHVAVVGWSPKPDRPSHEVAAYLKAHGYTVYP' A
#
# COMPACT_ATOMS: atom_id res chain seq x y z
N MET A 1 12.29 0.23 13.52
CA MET A 1 11.25 1.16 14.03
C MET A 1 9.97 0.35 14.21
N ARG A 2 9.30 0.46 15.36
CA ARG A 2 7.98 -0.16 15.56
C ARG A 2 6.93 0.96 15.53
N LEU A 3 5.90 0.79 14.72
CA LEU A 3 4.68 1.60 14.78
C LEU A 3 3.74 0.84 15.72
N THR A 4 3.26 1.48 16.77
CA THR A 4 2.48 0.83 17.84
C THR A 4 1.12 1.48 18.08
N THR A 5 0.88 2.64 17.47
CA THR A 5 -0.40 3.35 17.55
C THR A 5 -0.98 3.60 16.16
N ASP A 6 -2.30 3.74 16.09
CA ASP A 6 -3.00 4.07 14.85
C ASP A 6 -2.57 5.42 14.27
N GLU A 7 -2.19 6.37 15.13
CA GLU A 7 -1.74 7.70 14.70
C GLU A 7 -0.38 7.64 14.00
N GLU A 8 0.57 6.85 14.51
CA GLU A 8 1.86 6.64 13.85
C GLU A 8 1.69 5.98 12.48
N ILE A 9 0.78 5.02 12.35
CA ILE A 9 0.48 4.35 11.08
C ILE A 9 -0.18 5.34 10.11
N ARG A 10 -1.14 6.14 10.59
CA ARG A 10 -1.83 7.15 9.79
C ARG A 10 -0.85 8.18 9.23
N GLN A 11 0.04 8.71 10.06
CA GLN A 11 1.06 9.68 9.64
C GLN A 11 1.98 9.10 8.57
N LEU A 12 2.50 7.88 8.79
CA LEU A 12 3.34 7.21 7.80
C LEU A 12 2.64 7.05 6.46
N LEU A 13 1.37 6.61 6.46
CA LEU A 13 0.61 6.44 5.22
C LEU A 13 0.33 7.77 4.53
N GLN A 14 0.05 8.84 5.27
CA GLN A 14 -0.16 10.17 4.70
C GLN A 14 1.11 10.75 4.05
N GLU A 15 2.28 10.47 4.62
CA GLU A 15 3.57 10.93 4.10
C GLU A 15 4.07 10.06 2.94
N ALA A 16 3.75 8.77 2.95
CA ALA A 16 4.16 7.83 1.91
C ALA A 16 3.42 8.09 0.60
N GLN A 17 4.13 8.55 -0.44
CA GLN A 17 3.55 8.74 -1.78
C GLN A 17 3.79 7.55 -2.73
N HIS A 18 4.80 6.74 -2.41
CA HIS A 18 5.31 5.67 -3.26
C HIS A 18 5.35 4.36 -2.48
N VAL A 19 4.69 3.32 -3.00
CA VAL A 19 4.59 2.02 -2.33
C VAL A 19 4.99 0.91 -3.30
N ALA A 20 5.95 0.09 -2.91
CA ALA A 20 6.29 -1.13 -3.64
C ALA A 20 5.52 -2.31 -3.05
N VAL A 21 4.76 -3.04 -3.87
CA VAL A 21 4.01 -4.23 -3.44
C VAL A 21 4.82 -5.48 -3.77
N VAL A 22 5.68 -5.89 -2.83
CA VAL A 22 6.54 -7.05 -3.03
C VAL A 22 5.70 -8.32 -3.22
N GLY A 23 5.91 -9.03 -4.33
CA GLY A 23 5.11 -10.20 -4.69
C GLY A 23 3.77 -9.84 -5.37
N TRP A 24 3.70 -8.68 -6.00
CA TRP A 24 2.54 -8.28 -6.77
C TRP A 24 2.18 -9.32 -7.85
N SER A 25 0.88 -9.55 -8.01
CA SER A 25 0.33 -10.43 -9.05
C SER A 25 -0.74 -9.67 -9.84
N PRO A 26 -0.79 -9.82 -11.18
CA PRO A 26 -1.86 -9.24 -11.99
C PRO A 26 -3.18 -10.01 -11.89
N LYS A 27 -3.22 -11.15 -11.19
CA LYS A 27 -4.40 -12.01 -11.11
C LYS A 27 -5.45 -11.44 -10.12
N PRO A 28 -6.70 -11.18 -10.53
CA PRO A 28 -7.70 -10.52 -9.69
C PRO A 28 -8.07 -11.27 -8.39
N ASP A 29 -7.91 -12.59 -8.35
CA ASP A 29 -8.16 -13.42 -7.17
C ASP A 29 -7.06 -13.30 -6.10
N ARG A 30 -5.92 -12.64 -6.41
CA ARG A 30 -4.79 -12.54 -5.50
C ARG A 30 -4.92 -11.29 -4.62
N PRO A 31 -4.73 -11.41 -3.29
CA PRO A 31 -4.79 -10.26 -2.39
C PRO A 31 -3.83 -9.13 -2.76
N SER A 32 -2.64 -9.44 -3.31
CA SER A 32 -1.69 -8.42 -3.74
C SER A 32 -2.19 -7.60 -4.94
N HIS A 33 -3.09 -8.15 -5.76
CA HIS A 33 -3.77 -7.41 -6.82
C HIS A 33 -4.73 -6.37 -6.23
N GLU A 34 -5.58 -6.79 -5.29
CA GLU A 34 -6.57 -5.93 -4.65
C GLU A 34 -5.90 -4.81 -3.84
N VAL A 35 -4.88 -5.12 -3.04
CA VAL A 35 -4.14 -4.13 -2.25
C VAL A 35 -3.48 -3.07 -3.15
N ALA A 36 -2.83 -3.50 -4.24
CA ALA A 36 -2.23 -2.57 -5.19
C ALA A 36 -3.27 -1.67 -5.88
N ALA A 37 -4.42 -2.24 -6.26
CA ALA A 37 -5.52 -1.49 -6.87
C ALA A 37 -6.12 -0.47 -5.90
N TYR A 38 -6.34 -0.86 -4.64
CA TYR A 38 -6.84 0.02 -3.59
C TYR A 38 -5.90 1.21 -3.35
N LEU A 39 -4.60 0.96 -3.19
CA LEU A 39 -3.60 2.02 -3.01
C LEU A 39 -3.58 2.98 -4.20
N LYS A 40 -3.59 2.46 -5.43
CA LYS A 40 -3.65 3.30 -6.62
C LYS A 40 -4.92 4.17 -6.68
N ALA A 41 -6.07 3.61 -6.31
CA ALA A 41 -7.34 4.35 -6.25
C ALA A 41 -7.33 5.48 -5.21
N HIS A 42 -6.49 5.36 -4.17
CA HIS A 42 -6.33 6.38 -3.12
C HIS A 42 -5.17 7.35 -3.40
N GLY A 43 -4.64 7.37 -4.64
CA GLY A 43 -3.65 8.36 -5.08
C GLY A 43 -2.19 7.99 -4.81
N TYR A 44 -1.91 6.79 -4.30
CA TYR A 44 -0.53 6.32 -4.14
C TYR A 44 0.05 5.92 -5.50
N THR A 45 1.34 6.16 -5.69
CA THR A 45 2.10 5.58 -6.81
C THR A 45 2.56 4.19 -6.41
N VAL A 46 2.04 3.16 -7.09
CA VAL A 46 2.35 1.77 -6.76
C VAL A 46 3.34 1.18 -7.76
N TYR A 47 4.40 0.56 -7.23
CA TYR A 47 5.39 -0.20 -7.99
C TYR A 47 5.19 -1.72 -7.74
N PRO A 48 5.22 -2.55 -8.80
CA PRO A 48 5.08 -4.00 -8.67
C PRO A 48 6.33 -4.69 -8.11
#